data_AF-A0AAV8QTW6-F1
#
_entry.id   AF-A0AAV8QTW6-F1
#
_cell.length_a   1.000
_cell.length_b   1.000
_cell.length_c   1.000
_cell.angle_alpha   90.00
_cell.angle_beta   90.00
_cell.angle_gamma   90.00
#
_symmetry.space_group_name_H-M   'P 1'
#
loop_
_entity.id
_entity.type
_entity.pdbx_description
1 polymer ?
#
loop_
_entity_poly.entity_id
_entity_poly.type
_entity_poly.pdbx_seq_one_letter_code
_entity_poly.pdbx_strand_id
1 'polypeptide(L)'
;MLPCGSTCQHMHPMASSASDSGRRPLPPLLVVALAFRLSRLSAMAMKSYRYQAEMLVKDYLLADPFVRYTSVLGGIFMCKMAYDFTQLISSFYFKGYASLTKIQRIEWNNRGMSNAHAVFITLMSLYLVFFSDLFSDSSEGLVTFRNSDLSTFTLGVSVGYFMTDLAMIFWLYPSLGGVEYVLHHMLSIIAISYSMLSGEGQLYTYMVLISETTTPGINLRWFLDTAGMKRSNAYLVNGVAMFFAWLVARIFLFLYLFYHIYLHYDQIQQMHTFGYLLNFLVPVALFAMNMMWFGKILKGLKKTLAKRQ
;
A
#
# COMPACT_ATOMS: atom_id res chain seq x y z
N MET A 1 -56.17 -26.33 18.37
CA MET A 1 -56.93 -26.62 19.60
C MET A 1 -56.59 -25.54 20.62
N LEU A 2 -57.59 -25.11 21.39
CA LEU A 2 -57.53 -24.25 22.59
C LEU A 2 -56.87 -25.01 23.79
N PRO A 3 -56.69 -24.48 25.03
CA PRO A 3 -57.31 -23.27 25.62
C PRO A 3 -56.43 -22.36 26.54
N CYS A 4 -57.06 -21.28 27.03
CA CYS A 4 -57.02 -20.57 28.35
C CYS A 4 -55.77 -20.62 29.26
N GLY A 5 -55.48 -19.63 30.11
CA GLY A 5 -56.17 -18.39 30.55
C GLY A 5 -55.30 -17.74 31.66
N SER A 6 -55.67 -16.71 32.44
CA SER A 6 -56.83 -15.82 32.52
C SER A 6 -56.59 -14.79 33.65
N THR A 7 -57.06 -13.53 33.53
CA THR A 7 -57.30 -12.54 34.63
C THR A 7 -56.08 -12.11 35.49
N CYS A 8 -55.98 -10.96 36.19
CA CYS A 8 -56.74 -9.71 36.40
C CYS A 8 -55.73 -8.63 36.93
N GLN A 9 -56.00 -7.35 37.22
CA GLN A 9 -57.23 -6.52 37.27
C GLN A 9 -56.88 -5.02 36.97
N HIS A 10 -57.68 -4.05 37.45
CA HIS A 10 -57.49 -2.60 37.30
C HIS A 10 -56.68 -1.94 38.43
N MET A 11 -55.99 -0.83 38.11
CA MET A 11 -55.91 0.34 39.01
C MET A 11 -55.72 1.64 38.19
N HIS A 12 -56.70 2.54 38.25
CA HIS A 12 -56.54 3.98 37.95
C HIS A 12 -55.93 4.66 39.20
N PRO A 13 -55.17 5.78 39.07
CA PRO A 13 -55.86 7.08 39.20
C PRO A 13 -55.22 8.30 38.49
N MET A 14 -55.99 9.40 38.55
CA MET A 14 -55.58 10.81 38.59
C MET A 14 -54.90 11.45 37.38
N ALA A 15 -55.71 12.25 36.66
CA ALA A 15 -55.24 13.43 35.96
C ALA A 15 -54.70 14.47 36.98
N SER A 16 -53.58 15.12 36.65
CA SER A 16 -53.17 16.37 37.28
C SER A 16 -53.12 17.48 36.23
N SER A 17 -53.66 18.64 36.59
CA SER A 17 -53.71 19.82 35.73
C SER A 17 -52.35 20.54 35.75
N ALA A 18 -51.52 20.31 34.73
CA ALA A 18 -50.35 21.14 34.48
C ALA A 18 -50.74 22.36 33.64
N SER A 19 -50.47 23.57 34.15
CA SER A 19 -50.77 24.82 33.47
C SER A 19 -49.89 25.01 32.23
N ASP A 20 -50.54 25.30 31.09
CA ASP A 20 -49.84 25.69 29.85
C ASP A 20 -49.24 27.09 30.01
N SER A 21 -48.00 27.13 30.51
CA SER A 21 -47.20 28.34 30.60
C SER A 21 -46.61 28.63 29.22
N GLY A 22 -47.36 29.43 28.46
CA GLY A 22 -47.11 29.68 27.04
C GLY A 22 -45.65 30.04 26.70
N ARG A 23 -44.96 29.08 26.09
CA ARG A 23 -43.67 29.33 25.42
C ARG A 23 -43.91 30.19 24.19
N ARG A 24 -43.86 31.51 24.35
CA ARG A 24 -43.81 32.43 23.21
C ARG A 24 -42.65 32.01 22.30
N PRO A 25 -42.85 31.88 20.97
CA PRO A 25 -41.75 31.61 20.07
C PRO A 25 -40.71 32.73 20.20
N LEU A 26 -39.42 32.36 20.18
CA LEU A 26 -38.34 33.34 20.26
C LEU A 26 -38.49 34.36 19.12
N PRO A 27 -38.30 35.68 19.36
CA PRO A 27 -38.42 36.69 18.31
C PRO A 27 -37.55 36.32 17.10
N PRO A 28 -37.99 36.54 15.85
CA PRO A 28 -37.22 36.13 14.66
C PRO A 28 -35.77 36.64 14.66
N LEU A 29 -35.57 37.88 15.11
CA LEU A 29 -34.25 38.48 15.31
C LEU A 29 -33.36 37.71 16.31
N LEU A 30 -33.95 37.17 17.38
CA LEU A 30 -33.23 36.39 18.39
C LEU A 30 -32.87 34.99 17.87
N VAL A 31 -33.75 34.37 17.07
CA VAL A 31 -33.46 33.09 16.39
C VAL A 31 -32.31 33.26 15.40
N VAL A 32 -32.33 34.32 14.58
CA VAL A 32 -31.25 34.65 13.65
C VAL A 32 -29.95 34.96 14.39
N ALA A 33 -29.99 35.73 15.47
CA ALA A 33 -28.82 36.01 16.29
C ALA A 33 -28.22 34.74 16.92
N LEU A 34 -29.06 33.83 17.41
CA LEU A 34 -28.62 32.55 17.99
C LEU A 34 -27.99 31.64 16.92
N ALA A 35 -28.63 31.52 15.75
CA ALA A 35 -28.10 30.75 14.61
C ALA A 35 -26.75 31.32 14.12
N PHE A 36 -26.62 32.64 14.02
CA PHE A 36 -25.37 33.31 13.67
C PHE A 36 -24.27 33.07 14.72
N ARG A 37 -24.62 33.09 16.02
CA ARG A 37 -23.68 32.80 17.10
C ARG A 37 -23.22 31.33 17.09
N LEU A 38 -24.13 30.39 16.84
CA LEU A 38 -23.83 28.96 16.67
C LEU A 38 -22.95 28.69 15.45
N SER A 39 -23.23 29.33 14.30
CA SER A 39 -22.38 29.20 13.10
C SER A 39 -20.96 29.72 13.32
N ARG A 40 -20.80 30.85 14.04
CA ARG A 40 -19.49 31.37 14.44
C ARG A 40 -18.76 30.44 15.39
N LEU A 41 -19.45 29.87 16.39
CA LEU A 41 -18.88 28.89 17.31
C LEU A 41 -18.40 27.63 16.56
N SER A 42 -19.19 27.11 15.63
CA SER A 42 -18.82 25.99 14.75
C SER A 42 -17.61 26.33 13.87
N ALA A 43 -17.58 27.51 13.24
CA ALA A 43 -16.47 27.96 12.42
C ALA A 43 -15.16 28.15 13.23
N MET A 44 -15.24 28.65 14.46
CA MET A 44 -14.09 28.74 15.37
C MET A 44 -13.62 27.36 15.83
N ALA A 45 -14.54 26.45 16.15
CA ALA A 45 -14.21 25.06 16.49
C ALA A 45 -13.51 24.35 15.32
N MET A 46 -14.03 24.45 14.09
CA MET A 46 -13.37 23.87 12.90
C MET A 46 -11.97 24.46 12.66
N LYS A 47 -11.78 25.77 12.86
CA LYS A 47 -10.44 26.37 12.80
C LYS A 47 -9.52 25.84 13.91
N SER A 48 -10.02 25.66 15.12
CA SER A 48 -9.26 25.06 16.24
C SER A 48 -8.86 23.61 15.94
N TYR A 49 -9.79 22.77 15.49
CA TYR A 49 -9.49 21.38 15.11
C TYR A 49 -8.49 21.31 13.95
N ARG A 50 -8.64 22.18 12.95
CA ARG A 50 -7.69 22.27 11.84
C ARG A 50 -6.30 22.71 12.33
N TYR A 51 -6.21 23.71 13.19
CA TYR A 51 -4.94 24.16 13.77
C TYR A 51 -4.30 23.08 14.65
N GLN A 52 -5.09 22.36 15.46
CA GLN A 52 -4.63 21.22 16.25
C GLN A 52 -4.17 20.04 15.38
N ALA A 53 -4.83 19.78 14.25
CA ALA A 53 -4.40 18.78 13.29
C ALA A 53 -3.12 19.20 12.54
N GLU A 54 -3.00 20.47 12.13
CA GLU A 54 -1.79 21.04 11.53
C GLU A 54 -0.60 21.04 12.51
N MET A 55 -0.84 21.34 13.79
CA MET A 55 0.16 21.23 14.87
C MET A 55 0.53 19.77 15.13
N LEU A 56 -0.44 18.87 15.30
CA LEU A 56 -0.19 17.44 15.50
C LEU A 56 0.62 16.85 14.34
N VAL A 57 0.28 17.20 13.10
CA VAL A 57 1.05 16.78 11.92
C VAL A 57 2.47 17.34 11.95
N LYS A 58 2.67 18.61 12.32
CA LYS A 58 4.03 19.19 12.45
C LYS A 58 4.83 18.54 13.57
N ASP A 59 4.28 18.43 14.77
CA ASP A 59 4.95 17.84 15.93
C ASP A 59 5.27 16.36 15.68
N TYR A 60 4.42 15.65 14.94
CA TYR A 60 4.63 14.25 14.54
C TYR A 60 5.68 14.09 13.44
N LEU A 61 5.72 15.00 12.45
CA LEU A 61 6.78 15.04 11.43
C LEU A 61 8.15 15.39 12.06
N LEU A 62 8.17 16.33 13.01
CA LEU A 62 9.38 16.77 13.71
C LEU A 62 9.88 15.78 14.78
N ALA A 63 9.07 14.78 15.15
CA ALA A 63 9.45 13.73 16.10
C ALA A 63 10.13 12.54 15.38
N ASP A 64 11.35 12.80 14.89
CA ASP A 64 12.22 11.94 14.06
C ASP A 64 12.11 10.39 14.32
N PRO A 65 12.12 9.87 15.57
CA PRO A 65 12.01 8.42 15.80
C PRO A 65 10.64 7.83 15.44
N PHE A 66 9.55 8.58 15.62
CA PHE A 66 8.19 8.04 15.52
C PHE A 66 7.77 7.77 14.08
N VAL A 67 8.12 8.65 13.13
CA VAL A 67 7.75 8.51 11.70
C VAL A 67 8.17 7.14 11.15
N ARG A 68 9.35 6.63 11.53
CA ARG A 68 9.85 5.31 11.12
C ARG A 68 8.97 4.17 11.60
N TYR A 69 8.77 4.02 12.92
CA TYR A 69 8.02 2.88 13.46
C TYR A 69 6.52 2.95 13.16
N THR A 70 5.95 4.15 13.18
CA THR A 70 4.52 4.35 12.92
C THR A 70 4.15 4.12 11.46
N SER A 71 5.03 4.46 10.50
CA SER A 71 4.80 4.15 9.09
C SER A 71 4.85 2.65 8.79
N VAL A 72 5.69 1.87 9.49
CA VAL A 72 5.65 0.39 9.45
C VAL A 72 4.31 -0.15 9.94
N LEU A 73 3.83 0.31 11.11
CA LEU A 73 2.52 -0.08 11.63
C LEU A 73 1.37 0.35 10.70
N GLY A 74 1.47 1.54 10.11
CA GLY A 74 0.56 2.05 9.09
C GLY A 74 0.56 1.20 7.83
N GLY A 75 1.72 0.72 7.38
CA GLY A 75 1.86 -0.23 6.28
C GLY A 75 1.12 -1.54 6.55
N ILE A 76 1.32 -2.15 7.72
CA ILE A 76 0.62 -3.38 8.15
C ILE A 76 -0.90 -3.15 8.18
N PHE A 77 -1.35 -2.02 8.75
CA PHE A 77 -2.77 -1.66 8.79
C PHE A 77 -3.38 -1.46 7.40
N MET A 78 -2.68 -0.75 6.51
CA MET A 78 -3.10 -0.56 5.11
C MET A 78 -3.14 -1.89 4.35
N CYS A 79 -2.25 -2.84 4.63
CA CYS A 79 -2.33 -4.18 4.05
C CYS A 79 -3.61 -4.90 4.47
N LYS A 80 -3.99 -4.84 5.74
CA LYS A 80 -5.27 -5.40 6.21
C LYS A 80 -6.47 -4.73 5.55
N MET A 81 -6.48 -3.40 5.44
CA MET A 81 -7.52 -2.66 4.74
C MET A 81 -7.61 -3.04 3.25
N ALA A 82 -6.49 -3.13 2.54
CA ALA A 82 -6.44 -3.47 1.12
C ALA A 82 -6.88 -4.92 0.87
N TYR A 83 -6.54 -5.85 1.77
CA TYR A 83 -7.02 -7.23 1.74
C TYR A 83 -8.55 -7.29 1.92
N ASP A 84 -9.08 -6.63 2.96
CA ASP A 84 -10.52 -6.61 3.24
C ASP A 84 -11.32 -5.92 2.13
N PHE A 85 -10.80 -4.81 1.60
CA PHE A 85 -11.40 -4.09 0.47
C PHE A 85 -11.39 -4.95 -0.80
N THR A 86 -10.29 -5.67 -1.07
CA THR A 86 -10.24 -6.64 -2.18
C THR A 86 -11.29 -7.72 -2.00
N GLN A 87 -11.42 -8.28 -0.80
CA GLN A 87 -12.43 -9.29 -0.49
C GLN A 87 -13.86 -8.76 -0.70
N LEU A 88 -14.14 -7.52 -0.27
CA LEU A 88 -15.43 -6.85 -0.39
C LEU A 88 -15.81 -6.58 -1.85
N ILE A 89 -14.91 -5.97 -2.63
CA ILE A 89 -15.14 -5.71 -4.05
C ILE A 89 -15.25 -7.03 -4.83
N SER A 90 -14.44 -8.03 -4.50
CA SER A 90 -14.48 -9.33 -5.18
C SER A 90 -15.77 -10.10 -4.93
N SER A 91 -16.34 -10.04 -3.72
CA SER A 91 -17.60 -10.73 -3.42
C SER A 91 -18.82 -10.14 -4.14
N PHE A 92 -18.85 -8.82 -4.37
CA PHE A 92 -19.94 -8.17 -5.09
C PHE A 92 -19.81 -8.21 -6.61
N TYR A 93 -18.60 -7.97 -7.16
CA TYR A 93 -18.43 -7.75 -8.59
C TYR A 93 -17.92 -8.98 -9.37
N PHE A 94 -17.24 -9.92 -8.72
CA PHE A 94 -16.66 -11.09 -9.39
C PHE A 94 -17.43 -12.37 -9.08
N LYS A 95 -18.41 -12.72 -9.92
CA LYS A 95 -19.26 -13.92 -9.75
C LYS A 95 -18.47 -15.21 -9.52
N GLY A 96 -17.28 -15.35 -10.12
CA GLY A 96 -16.40 -16.51 -9.91
C GLY A 96 -15.72 -16.57 -8.54
N TYR A 97 -15.59 -15.46 -7.82
CA TYR A 97 -14.92 -15.39 -6.51
C TYR A 97 -15.60 -16.28 -5.46
N ALA A 98 -16.94 -16.35 -5.48
CA ALA A 98 -17.71 -17.22 -4.60
C ALA A 98 -17.41 -18.73 -4.83
N SER A 99 -17.11 -19.13 -6.07
CA SER A 99 -16.77 -20.51 -6.43
C SER A 99 -15.31 -20.91 -6.17
N LEU A 100 -14.43 -19.96 -5.83
CA LEU A 100 -13.03 -20.26 -5.52
C LEU A 100 -12.88 -21.06 -4.23
N THR A 101 -11.90 -21.95 -4.20
CA THR A 101 -11.52 -22.66 -2.96
C THR A 101 -11.04 -21.69 -1.88
N LYS A 102 -11.03 -22.14 -0.61
CA LYS A 102 -10.56 -21.31 0.53
C LYS A 102 -9.15 -20.75 0.28
N ILE A 103 -8.24 -21.58 -0.23
CA ILE A 103 -6.85 -21.18 -0.51
C ILE A 103 -6.80 -20.16 -1.65
N GLN A 104 -7.50 -20.41 -2.77
CA GLN A 104 -7.56 -19.47 -3.89
C GLN A 104 -8.18 -18.12 -3.51
N ARG A 105 -9.16 -18.07 -2.59
CA ARG A 105 -9.70 -16.80 -2.09
C ARG A 105 -8.67 -16.01 -1.27
N ILE A 106 -7.88 -16.70 -0.42
CA ILE A 106 -6.82 -16.03 0.34
C ILE A 106 -5.75 -15.49 -0.62
N GLU A 107 -5.30 -16.30 -1.59
CA GLU A 107 -4.36 -15.84 -2.62
C GLU A 107 -4.93 -14.68 -3.46
N TRP A 108 -6.20 -14.74 -3.84
CA TRP A 108 -6.87 -13.67 -4.59
C TRP A 108 -6.83 -12.34 -3.84
N ASN A 109 -7.16 -12.36 -2.54
CA ASN A 109 -7.16 -11.16 -1.71
C ASN A 109 -5.74 -10.65 -1.40
N ASN A 110 -4.79 -11.57 -1.23
CA ASN A 110 -3.37 -11.26 -1.08
C ASN A 110 -2.78 -10.59 -2.33
N ARG A 111 -3.21 -11.03 -3.52
CA ARG A 111 -2.87 -10.41 -4.81
C ARG A 111 -3.50 -9.02 -5.01
N GLY A 112 -4.66 -8.74 -4.41
CA GLY A 112 -5.22 -7.39 -4.39
C GLY A 112 -4.50 -6.46 -3.40
N MET A 113 -4.11 -6.98 -2.23
CA MET A 113 -3.30 -6.26 -1.25
C MET A 113 -1.92 -5.87 -1.81
N SER A 114 -1.22 -6.80 -2.46
CA SER A 114 0.03 -6.51 -3.18
C SER A 114 -0.15 -5.58 -4.40
N ASN A 115 -1.27 -5.63 -5.11
CA ASN A 115 -1.56 -4.61 -6.15
C ASN A 115 -1.68 -3.20 -5.57
N ALA A 116 -2.34 -3.03 -4.42
CA ALA A 116 -2.47 -1.74 -3.77
C ALA A 116 -1.12 -1.17 -3.32
N HIS A 117 -0.27 -1.98 -2.69
CA HIS A 117 1.09 -1.56 -2.35
C HIS A 117 1.93 -1.26 -3.59
N ALA A 118 1.91 -2.14 -4.61
CA ALA A 118 2.69 -1.96 -5.82
C ALA A 118 2.37 -0.65 -6.55
N VAL A 119 1.09 -0.27 -6.63
CA VAL A 119 0.67 1.03 -7.19
C VAL A 119 1.19 2.19 -6.33
N PHE A 120 0.98 2.13 -5.01
CA PHE A 120 1.47 3.17 -4.08
C PHE A 120 2.98 3.37 -4.20
N ILE A 121 3.76 2.30 -4.07
CA ILE A 121 5.22 2.41 -4.03
C ILE A 121 5.80 2.76 -5.40
N THR A 122 5.20 2.32 -6.50
CA THR A 122 5.63 2.74 -7.85
C THR A 122 5.46 4.24 -8.02
N LEU A 123 4.28 4.78 -7.67
CA LEU A 123 4.01 6.22 -7.79
C LEU A 123 4.94 7.05 -6.90
N MET A 124 5.13 6.65 -5.64
CA MET A 124 6.04 7.35 -4.73
C MET A 124 7.51 7.25 -5.15
N SER A 125 7.96 6.08 -5.63
CA SER A 125 9.34 5.90 -6.10
C SER A 125 9.63 6.73 -7.35
N LEU A 126 8.71 6.75 -8.33
CA LEU A 126 8.84 7.59 -9.51
C LEU A 126 8.83 9.09 -9.14
N TYR A 127 7.92 9.51 -8.25
CA TYR A 127 7.88 10.87 -7.74
C TYR A 127 9.20 11.28 -7.10
N LEU A 128 9.70 10.49 -6.13
CA LEU A 128 10.90 10.84 -5.38
C LEU A 128 12.16 10.84 -6.26
N VAL A 129 12.31 9.85 -7.16
CA VAL A 129 13.50 9.68 -8.01
C VAL A 129 13.56 10.66 -9.20
N PHE A 130 12.41 11.01 -9.81
CA PHE A 130 12.40 11.75 -11.08
C PHE A 130 11.65 13.08 -11.07
N PHE A 131 10.76 13.33 -10.11
CA PHE A 131 9.89 14.52 -10.09
C PHE A 131 10.06 15.39 -8.84
N SER A 132 10.86 14.96 -7.87
CA SER A 132 11.22 15.73 -6.68
C SER A 132 12.69 16.10 -6.69
N ASP A 133 13.03 17.23 -6.09
CA ASP A 133 14.42 17.70 -6.04
C ASP A 133 15.33 16.84 -5.13
N LEU A 134 14.76 15.91 -4.33
CA LEU A 134 15.45 15.13 -3.30
C LEU A 134 16.72 14.42 -3.80
N PHE A 135 16.66 13.87 -5.01
CA PHE A 135 17.79 13.18 -5.64
C PHE A 135 18.33 13.90 -6.88
N SER A 136 17.98 15.17 -7.09
CA SER A 136 18.50 15.98 -8.21
C SER A 136 19.99 16.33 -8.03
N ASP A 137 20.72 16.50 -9.12
CA ASP A 137 22.13 16.93 -9.08
C ASP A 137 22.31 18.34 -8.47
N SER A 138 21.26 19.16 -8.51
CA SER A 138 21.21 20.50 -7.90
C SER A 138 21.06 20.52 -6.37
N SER A 139 20.68 19.40 -5.75
CA SER A 139 20.56 19.31 -4.30
C SER A 139 21.93 19.15 -3.61
N GLU A 140 22.07 19.70 -2.41
CA GLU A 140 23.32 19.63 -1.65
C GLU A 140 23.58 18.23 -1.04
N GLY A 141 24.83 17.99 -0.62
CA GLY A 141 25.26 16.74 0.01
C GLY A 141 25.40 15.55 -0.95
N LEU A 142 25.85 14.41 -0.43
CA LEU A 142 26.06 13.18 -1.18
C LEU A 142 24.72 12.47 -1.45
N VAL A 143 24.47 12.03 -2.68
CA VAL A 143 23.16 11.45 -3.08
C VAL A 143 22.83 10.16 -2.31
N THR A 144 23.86 9.45 -1.84
CA THR A 144 23.72 8.25 -0.99
C THR A 144 23.22 8.54 0.42
N PHE A 145 23.23 9.78 0.90
CA PHE A 145 22.79 10.18 2.24
C PHE A 145 21.52 11.03 2.25
N ARG A 146 21.04 11.48 1.07
CA ARG A 146 19.83 12.31 0.96
C ARG A 146 18.59 11.50 1.31
N ASN A 147 17.78 12.05 2.21
CA ASN A 147 16.51 11.49 2.64
C ASN A 147 15.58 12.61 3.14
N SER A 148 14.31 12.28 3.40
CA SER A 148 13.27 13.19 3.87
C SER A 148 12.25 12.41 4.71
N ASP A 149 11.41 13.10 5.49
CA ASP A 149 10.33 12.44 6.23
C ASP A 149 9.37 11.68 5.31
N LEU A 150 9.04 12.26 4.14
CA LEU A 150 8.15 11.65 3.16
C LEU A 150 8.75 10.37 2.56
N SER A 151 10.04 10.38 2.25
CA SER A 151 10.72 9.21 1.72
C SER A 151 10.87 8.13 2.81
N THR A 152 11.37 8.48 3.99
CA THR A 152 11.49 7.57 5.13
C THR A 152 10.14 6.95 5.53
N PHE A 153 9.05 7.73 5.56
CA PHE A 153 7.67 7.22 5.74
C PHE A 153 7.26 6.23 4.65
N THR A 154 7.54 6.54 3.38
CA THR A 154 7.21 5.69 2.23
C THR A 154 7.95 4.35 2.27
N LEU A 155 9.22 4.34 2.71
CA LEU A 155 9.96 3.10 2.93
C LEU A 155 9.36 2.30 4.10
N GLY A 156 8.98 2.93 5.20
CA GLY A 156 8.36 2.24 6.33
C GLY A 156 7.02 1.60 6.01
N VAL A 157 6.16 2.28 5.25
CA VAL A 157 4.94 1.67 4.68
C VAL A 157 5.27 0.40 3.89
N SER A 158 6.37 0.42 3.13
CA SER A 158 6.82 -0.73 2.34
C SER A 158 7.41 -1.85 3.19
N VAL A 159 8.17 -1.55 4.26
CA VAL A 159 8.61 -2.55 5.25
C VAL A 159 7.39 -3.26 5.86
N GLY A 160 6.38 -2.51 6.29
CA GLY A 160 5.13 -3.06 6.83
C GLY A 160 4.40 -3.99 5.84
N TYR A 161 4.39 -3.62 4.56
CA TYR A 161 3.89 -4.49 3.48
C TYR A 161 4.71 -5.77 3.32
N PHE A 162 6.03 -5.67 3.08
CA PHE A 162 6.87 -6.84 2.81
C PHE A 162 6.90 -7.80 4.00
N MET A 163 6.84 -7.30 5.24
CA MET A 163 6.65 -8.13 6.45
C MET A 163 5.31 -8.86 6.46
N THR A 164 4.22 -8.18 6.09
CA THR A 164 2.87 -8.77 6.04
C THR A 164 2.78 -9.84 4.97
N ASP A 165 3.28 -9.57 3.76
CA ASP A 165 3.23 -10.53 2.65
C ASP A 165 4.15 -11.73 2.89
N LEU A 166 5.34 -11.53 3.47
CA LEU A 166 6.21 -12.63 3.89
C LEU A 166 5.56 -13.52 4.96
N ALA A 167 4.88 -12.93 5.95
CA ALA A 167 4.16 -13.69 6.97
C ALA A 167 3.04 -14.54 6.35
N MET A 168 2.32 -14.00 5.36
CA MET A 168 1.33 -14.75 4.58
C MET A 168 1.97 -15.88 3.77
N ILE A 169 3.08 -15.61 3.08
CA ILE A 169 3.85 -16.61 2.32
C ILE A 169 4.28 -17.78 3.21
N PHE A 170 4.80 -17.52 4.41
CA PHE A 170 5.14 -18.58 5.36
C PHE A 170 3.91 -19.34 5.87
N TRP A 171 2.83 -18.63 6.24
CA TRP A 171 1.61 -19.24 6.77
C TRP A 171 0.93 -20.20 5.78
N LEU A 172 1.03 -19.93 4.47
CA LEU A 172 0.45 -20.76 3.40
C LEU A 172 1.50 -21.46 2.53
N TYR A 173 2.75 -21.57 2.99
CA TYR A 173 3.83 -22.18 2.20
C TYR A 173 3.51 -23.64 1.83
N PRO A 174 3.75 -24.11 0.58
CA PRO A 174 4.29 -23.39 -0.58
C PRO A 174 3.22 -22.81 -1.52
N SER A 175 1.96 -22.70 -1.08
CA SER A 175 0.81 -22.35 -1.92
C SER A 175 0.84 -20.90 -2.43
N LEU A 176 1.26 -19.94 -1.59
CA LEU A 176 1.39 -18.53 -1.99
C LEU A 176 2.70 -18.21 -2.72
N GLY A 177 3.74 -19.03 -2.56
CA GLY A 177 5.06 -18.77 -3.13
C GLY A 177 6.07 -19.87 -2.83
N GLY A 178 7.05 -20.00 -3.72
CA GLY A 178 8.23 -20.86 -3.51
C GLY A 178 9.41 -20.10 -2.89
N VAL A 179 10.53 -20.81 -2.70
CA VAL A 179 11.79 -20.28 -2.12
C VAL A 179 12.24 -18.95 -2.77
N GLU A 180 12.06 -18.81 -4.09
CA GLU A 180 12.34 -17.58 -4.84
C GLU A 180 11.63 -16.36 -4.25
N TYR A 181 10.36 -16.49 -3.85
CA TYR A 181 9.58 -15.39 -3.27
C TYR A 181 9.99 -15.09 -1.84
N VAL A 182 10.32 -16.11 -1.05
CA VAL A 182 10.85 -15.95 0.33
C VAL A 182 12.17 -15.20 0.30
N LEU A 183 13.11 -15.59 -0.57
CA LEU A 183 14.39 -14.90 -0.72
C LEU A 183 14.23 -13.45 -1.18
N HIS A 184 13.34 -13.21 -2.16
CA HIS A 184 13.03 -11.86 -2.62
C HIS A 184 12.52 -10.96 -1.48
N HIS A 185 11.57 -11.45 -0.69
CA HIS A 185 10.99 -10.71 0.43
C HIS A 185 12.01 -10.48 1.54
N MET A 186 12.80 -11.47 1.92
CA MET A 186 13.85 -11.32 2.94
C MET A 186 14.89 -10.28 2.54
N LEU A 187 15.39 -10.33 1.29
CA LEU A 187 16.33 -9.33 0.77
C LEU A 187 15.71 -7.92 0.75
N SER A 188 14.44 -7.81 0.34
CA SER A 188 13.71 -6.54 0.30
C SER A 188 13.50 -5.96 1.70
N ILE A 189 13.03 -6.77 2.68
CA ILE A 189 12.84 -6.32 4.07
C ILE A 189 14.17 -5.81 4.64
N ILE A 190 15.27 -6.53 4.47
CA ILE A 190 16.58 -6.13 5.01
C ILE A 190 17.04 -4.80 4.38
N ALA A 191 16.99 -4.68 3.05
CA ALA A 191 17.44 -3.47 2.35
C ALA A 191 16.57 -2.24 2.63
N ILE A 192 15.24 -2.39 2.55
CA ILE A 192 14.29 -1.28 2.77
C ILE A 192 14.32 -0.85 4.24
N SER A 193 14.37 -1.80 5.19
CA SER A 193 14.47 -1.47 6.62
C SER A 193 15.78 -0.76 6.95
N TYR A 194 16.90 -1.20 6.36
CA TYR A 194 18.16 -0.50 6.50
C TYR A 194 18.05 0.95 6.01
N SER A 195 17.60 1.14 4.77
CA SER A 195 17.53 2.45 4.12
C SER A 195 16.52 3.42 4.77
N MET A 196 15.47 2.89 5.38
CA MET A 196 14.55 3.64 6.26
C MET A 196 15.20 4.05 7.59
N LEU A 197 15.95 3.15 8.23
CA LEU A 197 16.51 3.37 9.57
C LEU A 197 17.77 4.25 9.54
N SER A 198 18.65 4.07 8.56
CA SER A 198 19.89 4.86 8.43
C SER A 198 19.71 6.16 7.64
N GLY A 199 18.68 6.25 6.79
CA GLY A 199 18.56 7.33 5.80
C GLY A 199 19.47 7.17 4.58
N GLU A 200 20.31 6.13 4.54
CA GLU A 200 21.28 5.92 3.46
C GLU A 200 20.73 5.06 2.31
N GLY A 201 21.23 5.28 1.10
CA GLY A 201 20.91 4.49 -0.09
C GLY A 201 19.46 4.58 -0.55
N GLN A 202 18.68 5.59 -0.10
CA GLN A 202 17.25 5.68 -0.41
C GLN A 202 17.00 5.77 -1.92
N LEU A 203 17.82 6.52 -2.67
CA LEU A 203 17.77 6.56 -4.14
C LEU A 203 17.79 5.16 -4.77
N TYR A 204 18.76 4.33 -4.39
CA TYR A 204 18.94 2.99 -4.94
C TYR A 204 17.83 2.03 -4.49
N THR A 205 17.38 2.14 -3.24
CA THR A 205 16.19 1.44 -2.75
C THR A 205 14.96 1.79 -3.59
N TYR A 206 14.74 3.06 -3.94
CA TYR A 206 13.63 3.47 -4.80
C TYR A 206 13.77 3.02 -6.26
N MET A 207 14.97 3.09 -6.83
CA MET A 207 15.22 2.54 -8.17
C MET A 207 14.86 1.04 -8.23
N VAL A 208 15.18 0.27 -7.18
CA VAL A 208 14.72 -1.13 -7.05
C VAL A 208 13.20 -1.21 -6.90
N LEU A 209 12.58 -0.38 -6.06
CA LEU A 209 11.13 -0.43 -5.78
C LEU A 209 10.24 -0.02 -6.96
N ILE A 210 10.72 0.78 -7.92
CA ILE A 210 10.01 1.01 -9.20
C ILE A 210 9.69 -0.30 -9.92
N SER A 211 10.48 -1.37 -9.71
CA SER A 211 10.22 -2.68 -10.31
C SER A 211 8.89 -3.32 -9.87
N GLU A 212 8.28 -2.87 -8.76
CA GLU A 212 6.93 -3.29 -8.36
C GLU A 212 5.84 -2.83 -9.34
N THR A 213 6.13 -1.91 -10.27
CA THR A 213 5.22 -1.58 -11.38
C THR A 213 4.81 -2.80 -12.21
N THR A 214 5.59 -3.89 -12.19
CA THR A 214 5.25 -5.14 -12.89
C THR A 214 4.26 -6.01 -12.13
N THR A 215 4.16 -5.86 -10.80
CA THR A 215 3.39 -6.73 -9.90
C THR A 215 1.89 -6.76 -10.23
N PRO A 216 1.22 -5.62 -10.54
CA PRO A 216 -0.15 -5.63 -11.06
C PRO A 216 -0.32 -6.43 -12.36
N GLY A 217 0.69 -6.45 -13.23
CA GLY A 217 0.71 -7.26 -14.45
C GLY A 217 0.75 -8.77 -14.13
N ILE A 218 1.63 -9.18 -13.21
CA ILE A 218 1.75 -10.57 -12.74
C ILE A 218 0.44 -11.03 -12.10
N ASN A 219 -0.12 -10.22 -11.21
CA ASN A 219 -1.37 -10.54 -10.51
C ASN A 219 -2.57 -10.57 -11.45
N LEU A 220 -2.68 -9.64 -12.41
CA LEU A 220 -3.71 -9.70 -13.47
C LEU A 220 -3.60 -10.98 -14.30
N ARG A 221 -2.39 -11.44 -14.61
CA ARG A 221 -2.18 -12.71 -15.33
C ARG A 221 -2.71 -13.90 -14.54
N TRP A 222 -2.48 -13.92 -13.23
CA TRP A 222 -3.00 -14.94 -12.33
C TRP A 222 -4.52 -14.86 -12.18
N PHE A 223 -5.10 -13.67 -12.02
CA PHE A 223 -6.56 -13.50 -11.94
C PHE A 223 -7.27 -14.01 -13.19
N LEU A 224 -6.74 -13.70 -14.37
CA LEU A 224 -7.24 -14.21 -15.65
C LEU A 224 -7.07 -15.74 -15.79
N ASP A 225 -6.02 -16.32 -15.20
CA ASP A 225 -5.84 -17.77 -15.18
C ASP A 225 -6.87 -18.46 -14.27
N THR A 226 -6.97 -18.00 -13.02
CA THR A 226 -7.91 -18.48 -12.01
C THR A 226 -9.37 -18.33 -12.43
N ALA A 227 -9.69 -17.31 -13.25
CA ALA A 227 -11.01 -17.13 -13.87
C ALA A 227 -11.25 -18.00 -15.13
N GLY A 228 -10.32 -18.90 -15.51
CA GLY A 228 -10.42 -19.75 -16.70
C GLY A 228 -10.13 -19.02 -18.03
N MET A 229 -9.72 -17.76 -17.99
CA MET A 229 -9.60 -16.86 -19.15
C MET A 229 -8.25 -16.98 -19.89
N LYS A 230 -7.48 -18.05 -19.68
CA LYS A 230 -6.18 -18.34 -20.35
C LYS A 230 -6.18 -18.21 -21.89
N ARG A 231 -7.34 -18.42 -22.55
CA ARG A 231 -7.48 -18.32 -24.01
C ARG A 231 -7.92 -16.93 -24.50
N SER A 232 -8.35 -16.04 -23.60
CA SER A 232 -8.87 -14.70 -23.92
C SER A 232 -7.82 -13.78 -24.57
N ASN A 233 -8.28 -12.74 -25.27
CA ASN A 233 -7.41 -11.68 -25.76
C ASN A 233 -6.80 -10.86 -24.60
N ALA A 234 -7.52 -10.70 -23.48
CA ALA A 234 -6.99 -10.05 -22.28
C ALA A 234 -5.72 -10.76 -21.75
N TYR A 235 -5.71 -12.09 -21.72
CA TYR A 235 -4.53 -12.88 -21.28
C TYR A 235 -3.33 -12.76 -22.23
N LEU A 236 -3.58 -12.56 -23.53
CA LEU A 236 -2.53 -12.27 -24.51
C LEU A 236 -1.98 -10.85 -24.35
N VAL A 237 -2.86 -9.84 -24.32
CA VAL A 237 -2.47 -8.42 -24.17
C VAL A 237 -1.71 -8.20 -22.86
N ASN A 238 -2.19 -8.76 -21.75
CA ASN A 238 -1.46 -8.78 -20.47
C ASN A 238 -0.06 -9.41 -20.62
N GLY A 239 0.06 -10.54 -21.34
CA GLY A 239 1.36 -11.21 -21.54
C GLY A 239 2.36 -10.38 -22.33
N VAL A 240 1.90 -9.64 -23.34
CA VAL A 240 2.73 -8.71 -24.12
C VAL A 240 3.10 -7.49 -23.28
N ALA A 241 2.14 -6.88 -22.58
CA ALA A 241 2.38 -5.74 -21.70
C ALA A 241 3.37 -6.08 -20.57
N MET A 242 3.22 -7.25 -19.94
CA MET A 242 4.17 -7.76 -18.95
C MET A 242 5.58 -7.92 -19.49
N PHE A 243 5.74 -8.40 -20.73
CA PHE A 243 7.07 -8.56 -21.34
C PHE A 243 7.80 -7.21 -21.45
N PHE A 244 7.12 -6.18 -21.97
CA PHE A 244 7.71 -4.83 -22.08
C PHE A 244 7.91 -4.16 -20.73
N ALA A 245 6.94 -4.25 -19.81
CA ALA A 245 7.07 -3.70 -18.46
C ALA A 245 8.25 -4.33 -17.70
N TRP A 246 8.46 -5.65 -17.84
CA TRP A 246 9.60 -6.34 -17.25
C TRP A 246 10.93 -5.91 -17.86
N LEU A 247 11.00 -5.81 -19.20
CA LEU A 247 12.20 -5.36 -19.89
C LEU A 247 12.63 -3.95 -19.43
N VAL A 248 11.68 -3.01 -19.31
CA VAL A 248 11.98 -1.65 -18.86
C VAL A 248 12.30 -1.61 -17.36
N ALA A 249 11.38 -2.04 -16.50
CA ALA A 249 11.46 -1.80 -15.06
C ALA A 249 12.32 -2.81 -14.27
N ARG A 250 12.65 -3.98 -14.85
CA ARG A 250 13.45 -5.03 -14.19
C ARG A 250 14.75 -5.37 -14.90
N ILE A 251 14.91 -5.01 -16.18
CA ILE A 251 16.18 -5.20 -16.92
C ILE A 251 16.88 -3.85 -17.12
N PHE A 252 16.34 -2.94 -17.92
CA PHE A 252 17.01 -1.67 -18.24
C PHE A 252 17.20 -0.78 -17.01
N LEU A 253 16.21 -0.69 -16.12
CA LEU A 253 16.35 0.07 -14.87
C LEU A 253 17.43 -0.50 -13.94
N PHE A 254 17.62 -1.82 -13.91
CA PHE A 254 18.70 -2.44 -13.12
C PHE A 254 20.08 -2.22 -13.76
N LEU A 255 20.20 -2.24 -15.09
CA LEU A 255 21.43 -1.86 -15.77
C LEU A 255 21.79 -0.39 -15.50
N TYR A 256 20.80 0.51 -15.51
CA TYR A 256 20.98 1.91 -15.12
C TYR A 256 21.39 2.05 -13.65
N LEU A 257 20.75 1.31 -12.73
CA LEU A 257 21.11 1.27 -11.31
C LEU A 257 22.58 0.87 -11.10
N PHE A 258 23.05 -0.21 -11.76
CA PHE A 258 24.45 -0.62 -11.67
C PHE A 258 25.41 0.43 -12.24
N TYR A 259 25.03 1.10 -13.34
CA TYR A 259 25.81 2.20 -13.91
C TYR A 259 25.89 3.40 -12.97
N HIS A 260 24.78 3.78 -12.32
CA HIS A 260 24.75 4.88 -11.36
C HIS A 260 25.58 4.57 -10.10
N ILE A 261 25.48 3.34 -9.59
CA ILE A 261 26.30 2.81 -8.50
C ILE A 261 27.79 2.87 -8.85
N TYR A 262 28.17 2.53 -10.08
CA TYR A 262 29.55 2.61 -10.55
C TYR A 262 30.06 4.06 -10.60
N LEU A 263 29.25 5.00 -11.11
CA LEU A 263 29.63 6.42 -11.17
C LEU A 263 29.76 7.08 -9.78
N HIS A 264 28.99 6.64 -8.78
CA HIS A 264 28.94 7.22 -7.44
C HIS A 264 29.57 6.28 -6.39
N TYR A 265 30.52 5.46 -6.82
CA TYR A 265 31.15 4.43 -5.98
C TYR A 265 31.83 5.03 -4.73
N ASP A 266 32.47 6.19 -4.89
CA ASP A 266 33.08 6.99 -3.83
C ASP A 266 32.08 7.41 -2.73
N GLN A 267 30.83 7.69 -3.11
CA GLN A 267 29.76 8.06 -2.17
C GLN A 267 29.19 6.84 -1.45
N ILE A 268 29.25 5.66 -2.08
CA ILE A 268 28.84 4.37 -1.48
C ILE A 268 29.92 3.86 -0.52
N GLN A 269 31.21 4.11 -0.79
CA GLN A 269 32.31 3.78 0.13
C GLN A 269 32.25 4.55 1.46
N GLN A 270 31.56 5.69 1.50
CA GLN A 270 31.38 6.50 2.71
C GLN A 270 30.20 6.03 3.59
N MET A 271 29.29 5.21 3.06
CA MET A 271 28.17 4.62 3.80
C MET A 271 28.66 3.66 4.88
N HIS A 272 27.81 3.34 5.87
CA HIS A 272 28.14 2.28 6.82
C HIS A 272 28.43 0.96 6.11
N THR A 273 29.36 0.15 6.61
CA THR A 273 29.78 -1.13 6.00
C THR A 273 28.61 -2.04 5.61
N PHE A 274 27.54 -2.06 6.42
CA PHE A 274 26.34 -2.83 6.10
C PHE A 274 25.56 -2.25 4.91
N GLY A 275 25.41 -0.92 4.85
CA GLY A 275 24.81 -0.22 3.71
C GLY A 275 25.60 -0.38 2.42
N TYR A 276 26.93 -0.26 2.49
CA TYR A 276 27.85 -0.58 1.41
C TYR A 276 27.55 -1.99 0.86
N LEU A 277 27.57 -3.02 1.72
CA LEU A 277 27.31 -4.41 1.32
C LEU A 277 25.92 -4.59 0.70
N LEU A 278 24.88 -3.99 1.27
CA LEU A 278 23.51 -4.10 0.76
C LEU A 278 23.36 -3.50 -0.64
N ASN A 279 23.97 -2.35 -0.90
CA ASN A 279 23.86 -1.67 -2.21
C ASN A 279 24.55 -2.42 -3.35
N PHE A 280 25.50 -3.31 -3.07
CA PHE A 280 26.02 -4.25 -4.08
C PHE A 280 25.25 -5.58 -4.10
N LEU A 281 25.12 -6.24 -2.96
CA LEU A 281 24.64 -7.63 -2.91
C LEU A 281 23.14 -7.76 -3.25
N VAL A 282 22.30 -6.82 -2.79
CA VAL A 282 20.84 -6.93 -2.97
C VAL A 282 20.45 -6.65 -4.43
N PRO A 283 20.91 -5.56 -5.10
CA PRO A 283 20.63 -5.36 -6.52
C PRO A 283 21.15 -6.50 -7.42
N VAL A 284 22.34 -7.06 -7.14
CA VAL A 284 22.88 -8.20 -7.90
C VAL A 284 22.00 -9.45 -7.74
N ALA A 285 21.62 -9.81 -6.51
CA ALA A 285 20.76 -10.96 -6.25
C ALA A 285 19.37 -10.78 -6.90
N LEU A 286 18.75 -9.61 -6.74
CA LEU A 286 17.47 -9.29 -7.35
C LEU A 286 17.54 -9.27 -8.89
N PHE A 287 18.64 -8.81 -9.48
CA PHE A 287 18.84 -8.85 -10.93
C PHE A 287 18.94 -10.28 -11.46
N ALA A 288 19.69 -11.16 -10.79
CA ALA A 288 19.77 -12.57 -11.15
C ALA A 288 18.37 -13.23 -11.13
N MET A 289 17.55 -12.92 -10.12
CA MET A 289 16.15 -13.37 -10.04
C MET A 289 15.28 -12.77 -11.14
N ASN A 290 15.43 -11.47 -11.44
CA ASN A 290 14.74 -10.79 -12.53
C ASN A 290 15.06 -11.42 -13.90
N MET A 291 16.30 -11.84 -14.14
CA MET A 291 16.71 -12.56 -15.36
C MET A 291 16.08 -13.96 -15.45
N MET A 292 16.06 -14.72 -14.34
CA MET A 292 15.39 -16.03 -14.30
C MET A 292 13.89 -15.92 -14.61
N TRP A 293 13.20 -14.97 -13.98
CA TRP A 293 11.79 -14.73 -14.19
C TRP A 293 11.48 -14.15 -15.58
N PHE A 294 12.32 -13.29 -16.14
CA PHE A 294 12.19 -12.84 -17.54
C PHE A 294 12.26 -14.02 -18.52
N GLY A 295 13.15 -14.98 -18.27
CA GLY A 295 13.19 -16.25 -18.99
C GLY A 295 11.91 -17.07 -18.89
N LYS A 296 11.24 -17.09 -17.73
CA LYS A 296 9.91 -17.71 -17.55
C LYS A 296 8.83 -16.96 -18.37
N ILE A 297 8.84 -15.62 -18.39
CA ILE A 297 7.90 -14.78 -19.17
C ILE A 297 8.08 -14.98 -20.67
N LEU A 298 9.32 -14.93 -21.18
CA LEU A 298 9.67 -15.21 -22.59
C LEU A 298 9.15 -16.57 -23.06
N LYS A 299 9.37 -17.64 -22.28
CA LYS A 299 8.86 -18.98 -22.57
C LYS A 299 7.33 -19.02 -22.55
N GLY A 300 6.70 -18.33 -21.59
CA GLY A 300 5.25 -18.22 -21.49
C GLY A 300 4.61 -17.53 -22.71
N LEU A 301 5.16 -16.38 -23.13
CA LEU A 301 4.65 -15.62 -24.27
C LEU A 301 4.78 -16.39 -25.58
N LYS A 302 5.96 -17.00 -25.84
CA LYS A 302 6.17 -17.87 -27.02
C LYS A 302 5.13 -19.01 -27.08
N LYS A 303 4.83 -19.65 -25.95
CA LYS A 303 3.82 -20.72 -25.85
C LYS A 303 2.38 -20.23 -26.04
N THR A 304 2.07 -18.98 -25.70
CA THR A 304 0.74 -18.39 -25.98
C THR A 304 0.58 -18.04 -27.46
N LEU A 305 1.63 -17.52 -28.11
CA LEU A 305 1.62 -17.16 -29.53
C LEU A 305 1.54 -18.41 -30.44
N ALA A 306 2.39 -19.41 -30.19
CA ALA A 306 2.43 -20.66 -30.97
C ALA A 306 1.15 -21.52 -30.87
N LYS A 307 0.22 -21.20 -29.95
CA LYS A 307 -1.10 -21.84 -29.83
C LYS A 307 -2.23 -21.10 -30.56
N ARG A 308 -1.90 -20.00 -31.23
CA ARG A 308 -2.82 -19.18 -32.05
C ARG A 308 -2.42 -19.16 -33.53
N GLN A 309 -1.32 -19.84 -33.86
CA GLN A 309 -0.96 -20.29 -35.20
C GLN A 309 -1.55 -21.68 -35.41
#